data_AF-A0A8D0HFX0-F1
#
_entry.id   AF-A0A8D0HFX0-F1
#
_cell.length_a   1.000
_cell.length_b   1.000
_cell.length_c   1.000
_cell.angle_alpha   90.00
_cell.angle_beta   90.00
_cell.angle_gamma   90.00
#
_symmetry.space_group_name_H-M   'P 1'
#
loop_
_entity.id
_entity.type
_entity.pdbx_description
1 polymer ?
#
loop_
_entity_poly.entity_id
_entity_poly.type
_entity_poly.pdbx_seq_one_letter_code
_entity_poly.pdbx_strand_id
1 'polypeptide(L)'
;MRSESLPSSRRHFGSGGRRARSERLRAEERAQLPETDPPRSQYSHLEKMTDLVAVWEVALSDGVHKIEFEHGTTSGKRVLYVDGKEAIRKELMFKLVGKETFTVGAASTQATINIDAVSGFAYEYTLEINGKSLKKYMENRSKTTNTWVLTLDGMDWRVVLEKDTMDIWCNGKKMETAGEFVEDGTETHFGIGDHDCCIKAVSSGKRREGIIHTLIVDDREIPEALE
;
A
#
# COMPACT_ATOMS: atom_id res chain seq x y z
N MET A 1 -16.14 -94.87 7.50
CA MET A 1 -15.37 -95.63 8.51
C MET A 1 -14.72 -94.58 9.42
N ARG A 2 -15.36 -94.25 10.57
CA ARG A 2 -14.93 -94.57 11.96
C ARG A 2 -13.44 -94.30 12.18
N SER A 3 -12.99 -93.41 13.06
CA SER A 3 -13.23 -93.31 14.52
C SER A 3 -12.90 -91.88 15.04
N GLU A 4 -13.77 -91.18 15.77
CA GLU A 4 -13.78 -90.99 17.25
C GLU A 4 -12.42 -90.59 17.86
N SER A 5 -12.27 -89.43 18.53
CA SER A 5 -12.71 -89.22 19.92
C SER A 5 -12.50 -87.77 20.42
N LEU A 6 -13.44 -87.29 21.24
CA LEU A 6 -13.39 -86.15 22.19
C LEU A 6 -12.56 -86.57 23.46
N PRO A 7 -12.21 -85.72 24.49
CA PRO A 7 -13.02 -84.60 25.00
C PRO A 7 -12.32 -83.41 25.76
N SER A 8 -13.15 -82.40 26.09
CA SER A 8 -13.27 -81.69 27.40
C SER A 8 -12.05 -81.00 28.06
N SER A 9 -12.09 -79.66 28.26
CA SER A 9 -12.49 -79.03 29.55
C SER A 9 -12.02 -77.57 29.75
N ARG A 10 -12.99 -76.77 30.19
CA ARG A 10 -13.01 -75.60 31.09
C ARG A 10 -11.71 -74.85 31.50
N ARG A 11 -11.80 -73.52 31.26
CA ARG A 11 -11.55 -72.36 32.16
C ARG A 11 -10.36 -72.40 33.14
N HIS A 12 -9.49 -71.39 33.08
CA HIS A 12 -9.37 -70.42 34.18
C HIS A 12 -8.55 -69.16 33.84
N PHE A 13 -8.74 -68.17 34.71
CA PHE A 13 -8.29 -66.78 34.67
C PHE A 13 -6.77 -66.60 34.81
N GLY A 14 -6.25 -65.56 34.16
CA GLY A 14 -5.70 -64.41 34.88
C GLY A 14 -4.21 -64.40 35.24
N SER A 15 -3.53 -63.43 34.61
CA SER A 15 -2.42 -62.61 35.11
C SER A 15 -0.98 -63.13 34.98
N GLY A 16 -0.12 -62.26 34.43
CA GLY A 16 1.32 -62.31 34.66
C GLY A 16 2.21 -61.90 33.48
N GLY A 17 2.77 -60.69 33.55
CA GLY A 17 4.19 -60.52 33.25
C GLY A 17 4.64 -60.05 31.85
N ARG A 18 4.78 -58.72 31.72
CA ARG A 18 5.96 -58.00 31.20
C ARG A 18 6.99 -58.79 30.36
N ARG A 19 7.22 -58.36 29.11
CA ARG A 19 8.50 -57.72 28.65
C ARG A 19 8.52 -57.50 27.12
N ALA A 20 8.57 -56.21 26.77
CA ALA A 20 9.30 -55.52 25.70
C ALA A 20 9.68 -56.21 24.37
N ARG A 21 9.53 -55.38 23.31
CA ARG A 21 9.94 -55.47 21.89
C ARG A 21 8.78 -55.90 21.01
N SER A 22 8.18 -55.03 20.21
CA SER A 22 8.86 -54.25 19.18
C SER A 22 8.35 -52.81 19.06
N GLU A 23 9.29 -51.90 19.24
CA GLU A 23 9.24 -50.53 18.74
C GLU A 23 9.02 -50.53 17.22
N ARG A 24 8.01 -49.79 16.74
CA ARG A 24 8.00 -48.94 15.55
C ARG A 24 6.57 -48.46 15.32
N LEU A 25 6.44 -47.19 14.93
CA LEU A 25 5.22 -46.41 14.68
C LEU A 25 4.68 -45.63 15.89
N ARG A 26 5.55 -44.78 16.45
CA ARG A 26 5.17 -43.47 17.02
C ARG A 26 6.02 -42.42 16.32
N ALA A 27 5.35 -41.53 15.59
CA ALA A 27 5.79 -40.34 14.85
C ALA A 27 5.00 -40.38 13.53
N GLU A 28 4.20 -39.42 13.10
CA GLU A 28 3.91 -38.03 13.48
C GLU A 28 2.53 -37.74 12.87
N GLU A 29 1.56 -37.24 13.64
CA GLU A 29 0.46 -36.46 13.05
C GLU A 29 -0.24 -35.61 14.13
N ARG A 30 0.48 -34.58 14.59
CA ARG A 30 -0.15 -33.36 15.10
C ARG A 30 0.27 -32.27 14.15
N ALA A 31 -0.59 -31.95 13.19
CA ALA A 31 -0.49 -30.73 12.42
C ALA A 31 -0.77 -29.55 13.38
N GLN A 32 0.29 -29.03 13.99
CA GLN A 32 0.29 -27.66 14.48
C GLN A 32 0.21 -26.76 13.24
N LEU A 33 -0.91 -26.05 13.08
CA LEU A 33 -1.01 -24.91 12.18
C LEU A 33 0.08 -23.89 12.55
N PRO A 34 0.84 -23.35 11.59
CA PRO A 34 1.77 -22.27 11.91
C PRO A 34 0.94 -21.02 12.23
N GLU A 35 0.94 -20.61 13.51
CA GLU A 35 0.66 -19.21 13.84
C GLU A 35 1.78 -18.39 13.21
N THR A 36 1.54 -17.87 12.01
CA THR A 36 2.31 -16.77 11.47
C THR A 36 1.95 -15.54 12.27
N ASP A 37 2.58 -15.37 13.42
CA ASP A 37 2.66 -14.05 14.04
C ASP A 37 3.27 -13.12 12.98
N PRO A 38 2.58 -12.05 12.54
CA PRO A 38 3.19 -11.06 11.68
C PRO A 38 4.42 -10.47 12.39
N PRO A 39 5.48 -10.07 11.66
CA PRO A 39 6.71 -9.62 12.28
C PRO A 39 6.43 -8.49 13.27
N ARG A 40 6.67 -8.77 14.55
CA ARG A 40 6.54 -7.87 15.71
C ARG A 40 7.28 -6.53 15.55
N SER A 41 8.15 -6.41 14.54
CA SER A 41 8.90 -5.19 14.24
C SER A 41 8.02 -4.06 13.70
N GLN A 42 6.96 -4.34 12.94
CA GLN A 42 6.13 -3.27 12.35
C GLN A 42 5.30 -2.55 13.42
N TYR A 43 4.86 -3.27 14.45
CA TYR A 43 4.14 -2.69 15.59
C TYR A 43 5.05 -2.11 16.68
N SER A 44 6.34 -2.46 16.70
CA SER A 44 7.29 -1.92 17.68
C SER A 44 7.56 -0.42 17.54
N HIS A 45 7.29 0.14 16.35
CA HIS A 45 7.38 1.58 16.12
C HIS A 45 6.15 2.32 16.69
N LEU A 46 4.96 1.73 16.53
CA LEU A 46 3.70 2.29 17.00
C LEU A 46 3.64 2.34 18.54
N GLU A 47 4.23 1.36 19.23
CA GLU A 47 4.35 1.34 20.70
C GLU A 47 5.23 2.47 21.28
N LYS A 48 5.96 3.22 20.45
CA LYS A 48 6.85 4.33 20.88
C LYS A 48 6.33 5.73 20.59
N MET A 49 5.26 5.89 19.81
CA MET A 49 4.74 7.21 19.43
C MET A 49 3.81 7.80 20.51
N THR A 50 4.38 8.20 21.65
CA THR A 50 3.59 8.66 22.81
C THR A 50 2.82 9.96 22.58
N ASP A 51 3.23 10.76 21.59
CA ASP A 51 2.63 12.06 21.28
C ASP A 51 1.99 12.09 19.88
N LEU A 52 1.56 10.94 19.34
CA LEU A 52 0.88 10.87 18.04
C LEU A 52 -0.45 11.65 18.09
N VAL A 53 -0.58 12.65 17.22
CA VAL A 53 -1.76 13.54 17.18
C VAL A 53 -2.54 13.43 15.88
N ALA A 54 -1.93 12.94 14.81
CA ALA A 54 -2.60 12.79 13.52
C ALA A 54 -1.97 11.70 12.64
N VAL A 55 -2.82 11.08 11.83
CA VAL A 55 -2.46 10.10 10.80
C VAL A 55 -3.25 10.43 9.54
N TRP A 56 -2.58 10.46 8.40
CA TRP A 56 -3.22 10.60 7.09
C TRP A 56 -2.74 9.50 6.16
N GLU A 57 -3.66 9.00 5.33
CA GLU A 57 -3.34 8.16 4.17
C GLU A 57 -3.63 8.96 2.91
N VAL A 58 -2.63 9.06 2.04
CA VAL A 58 -2.70 9.87 0.82
C VAL A 58 -2.38 8.98 -0.37
N ALA A 59 -3.35 8.82 -1.27
CA ALA A 59 -3.08 8.23 -2.57
C ALA A 59 -2.38 9.27 -3.45
N LEU A 60 -1.16 8.99 -3.88
CA LEU A 60 -0.39 9.72 -4.88
C LEU A 60 -0.29 8.91 -6.18
N SER A 61 0.44 9.42 -7.16
CA SER A 61 0.69 8.73 -8.42
C SER A 61 1.53 7.47 -8.20
N ASP A 62 2.48 7.54 -7.27
CA ASP A 62 3.41 6.47 -6.94
C ASP A 62 2.88 5.44 -5.91
N GLY A 63 1.69 5.66 -5.36
CA GLY A 63 1.05 4.72 -4.44
C GLY A 63 0.30 5.38 -3.29
N VAL A 64 -0.10 4.58 -2.30
CA VAL A 64 -0.68 5.10 -1.05
C VAL A 64 0.43 5.30 -0.04
N HIS A 65 0.52 6.50 0.51
CA HIS A 65 1.51 6.87 1.51
C HIS A 65 0.86 7.16 2.85
N LYS A 66 1.48 6.68 3.92
CA LYS A 66 1.03 6.94 5.30
C LYS A 66 1.89 8.03 5.93
N ILE A 67 1.25 9.07 6.44
CA ILE A 67 1.89 10.20 7.11
C ILE A 67 1.45 10.21 8.57
N GLU A 68 2.40 10.23 9.49
CA GLU A 68 2.16 10.21 10.93
C GLU A 68 2.85 11.42 11.56
N PHE A 69 2.16 12.10 12.48
CA PHE A 69 2.67 13.31 13.11
C PHE A 69 2.54 13.26 14.62
N GLU A 70 3.67 13.39 15.31
CA GLU A 70 3.75 13.58 16.75
C GLU A 70 3.89 15.08 17.09
N HIS A 71 3.15 15.53 18.10
CA HIS A 71 3.28 16.88 18.64
C HIS A 71 3.17 16.89 20.18
N GLY A 72 4.29 17.10 20.85
CA GLY A 72 4.34 17.24 22.31
C GLY A 72 3.99 18.66 22.73
N THR A 73 2.82 18.88 23.31
CA THR A 73 2.33 20.24 23.67
C THR A 73 3.06 20.86 24.87
N THR A 74 3.82 20.09 25.65
CA THR A 74 4.65 20.61 26.75
C THR A 74 6.03 21.06 26.28
N SER A 75 6.68 20.30 25.40
CA SER A 75 8.03 20.58 24.89
C SER A 75 8.05 21.31 23.55
N GLY A 76 6.92 21.30 22.83
CA GLY A 76 6.87 21.65 21.40
C GLY A 76 7.57 20.64 20.51
N LYS A 77 7.82 19.41 20.97
CA LYS A 77 8.40 18.34 20.15
C LYS A 77 7.53 18.11 18.92
N ARG A 78 8.14 18.02 17.73
CA ARG A 78 7.47 17.63 16.49
C ARG A 78 8.23 16.49 15.84
N VAL A 79 7.56 15.40 15.52
CA VAL A 79 8.16 14.30 14.75
C VAL A 79 7.22 13.92 13.62
N LEU A 80 7.75 13.82 12.41
CA LEU A 80 7.00 13.49 11.21
C LEU A 80 7.56 12.21 10.61
N TYR A 81 6.68 11.27 10.31
CA TYR A 81 7.02 10.03 9.61
C TYR A 81 6.24 9.94 8.31
N VAL A 82 6.93 9.46 7.26
CA VAL A 82 6.34 9.10 5.97
C VAL A 82 6.69 7.63 5.73
N ASP A 83 5.67 6.79 5.56
CA ASP A 83 5.79 5.34 5.38
C ASP A 83 6.64 4.67 6.46
N GLY A 84 6.45 5.10 7.72
CA GLY A 84 7.19 4.61 8.88
C GLY A 84 8.64 5.08 8.98
N LYS A 85 9.12 5.94 8.06
CA LYS A 85 10.44 6.56 8.10
C LYS A 85 10.36 7.99 8.61
N GLU A 86 11.19 8.33 9.59
CA GLU A 86 11.30 9.70 10.10
C GLU A 86 11.80 10.65 8.99
N ALA A 87 11.00 11.67 8.72
CA ALA A 87 11.29 12.73 7.75
C ALA A 87 11.69 14.04 8.43
N ILE A 88 11.11 14.35 9.60
CA ILE A 88 11.43 15.55 10.40
C ILE A 88 11.45 15.17 11.87
N ARG A 89 12.42 15.69 12.62
CA ARG A 89 12.42 15.68 14.09
C ARG A 89 12.88 17.03 14.64
N LYS A 90 12.08 17.57 15.55
CA LYS A 90 12.39 18.73 16.37
C LYS A 90 12.09 18.39 17.81
N GLU A 91 13.13 18.33 18.65
CA GLU A 91 12.98 17.85 20.03
C GLU A 91 12.34 18.90 20.96
N LEU A 92 12.58 20.19 20.68
CA LEU A 92 12.08 21.29 21.50
C LEU A 92 11.70 22.50 20.62
N MET A 93 10.52 23.06 20.88
CA MET A 93 10.08 24.32 20.26
C MET A 93 9.28 25.16 21.26
N PHE A 94 9.60 26.45 21.36
CA PHE A 94 8.82 27.38 22.20
C PHE A 94 7.43 27.68 21.62
N LYS A 95 7.29 27.67 20.30
CA LYS A 95 6.04 27.97 19.61
C LYS A 95 5.35 26.67 19.20
N LEU A 96 4.15 26.45 19.72
CA LEU A 96 3.36 25.24 19.47
C LEU A 96 2.60 25.28 18.14
N VAL A 97 2.19 26.46 17.68
CA VAL A 97 1.53 26.65 16.36
C VAL A 97 2.55 26.90 15.25
N GLY A 98 2.16 26.67 14.00
CA GLY A 98 3.00 26.90 12.83
C GLY A 98 2.80 25.84 11.75
N LYS A 99 3.82 25.57 10.96
CA LYS A 99 3.76 24.56 9.91
C LYS A 99 5.06 23.80 9.74
N GLU A 100 4.96 22.60 9.21
CA GLU A 100 6.09 21.76 8.79
C GLU A 100 5.89 21.35 7.33
N THR A 101 6.88 21.64 6.49
CA THR A 101 6.86 21.31 5.06
C THR A 101 7.88 20.21 4.77
N PHE A 102 7.46 19.22 3.99
CA PHE A 102 8.21 18.00 3.68
C PHE A 102 7.81 17.47 2.31
N THR A 103 8.42 16.36 1.88
CA THR A 103 8.10 15.68 0.62
C THR A 103 7.60 14.26 0.87
N VAL A 104 6.75 13.76 -0.02
CA VAL A 104 6.13 12.43 0.05
C VAL A 104 6.35 11.70 -1.27
N GLY A 105 6.62 10.40 -1.20
CA GLY A 105 6.74 9.53 -2.35
C GLY A 105 7.99 9.77 -3.22
N ALA A 106 8.13 8.95 -4.26
CA ALA A 106 9.17 9.00 -5.26
C ALA A 106 9.11 10.29 -6.10
N ALA A 107 7.92 10.84 -6.31
CA ALA A 107 7.72 12.10 -7.01
C ALA A 107 8.19 13.32 -6.19
N SER A 108 8.60 13.13 -4.92
CA SER A 108 8.93 14.22 -3.99
C SER A 108 7.80 15.26 -3.88
N THR A 109 6.55 14.80 -3.88
CA THR A 109 5.37 15.65 -3.82
C THR A 109 5.39 16.50 -2.55
N GLN A 110 5.24 17.82 -2.69
CA GLN A 110 5.32 18.73 -1.55
C GLN A 110 4.07 18.58 -0.66
N ALA A 111 4.31 18.36 0.63
CA ALA A 111 3.29 18.28 1.66
C ALA A 111 3.56 19.31 2.77
N THR A 112 2.51 19.78 3.43
CA THR A 112 2.63 20.68 4.57
C THR A 112 1.60 20.32 5.64
N ILE A 113 2.06 20.18 6.87
CA ILE A 113 1.18 20.08 8.06
C ILE A 113 1.10 21.46 8.69
N ASN A 114 -0.11 22.00 8.83
CA ASN A 114 -0.37 23.19 9.62
C ASN A 114 -0.87 22.79 11.02
N ILE A 115 -0.44 23.56 12.01
CA ILE A 115 -0.79 23.40 13.42
C ILE A 115 -1.40 24.71 13.89
N ASP A 116 -2.71 24.69 14.10
CA ASP A 116 -3.50 25.86 14.46
C ASP A 116 -4.06 25.71 15.87
N ALA A 117 -4.05 26.81 16.64
CA ALA A 117 -4.68 26.83 17.95
C ALA A 117 -6.19 26.99 17.78
N VAL A 118 -6.95 26.15 18.48
CA VAL A 118 -8.42 26.23 18.53
C VAL A 118 -8.87 26.51 19.97
N SER A 119 -10.17 26.76 20.14
CA SER A 119 -10.75 27.04 21.47
C SER A 119 -10.47 25.91 22.46
N GLY A 120 -10.30 26.24 23.74
CA GLY A 120 -10.15 25.25 24.81
C GLY A 120 -8.75 24.68 24.97
N PHE A 121 -7.70 25.45 24.60
CA PHE A 121 -6.29 25.03 24.69
C PHE A 121 -5.96 23.77 23.87
N ALA A 122 -6.70 23.54 22.79
CA ALA A 122 -6.49 22.44 21.87
C ALA A 122 -5.85 22.93 20.56
N TYR A 123 -5.39 21.98 19.76
CA TYR A 123 -4.76 22.22 18.46
C TYR A 123 -5.46 21.41 17.38
N GLU A 124 -5.57 21.99 16.20
CA GLU A 124 -6.00 21.32 14.98
C GLU A 124 -4.79 21.08 14.06
N TYR A 125 -4.80 19.94 13.38
CA TYR A 125 -3.76 19.53 12.45
C TYR A 125 -4.35 19.32 11.08
N THR A 126 -3.86 20.04 10.08
CA THR A 126 -4.33 19.92 8.70
C THR A 126 -3.18 19.58 7.78
N LEU A 127 -3.43 18.63 6.86
CA LEU A 127 -2.50 18.25 5.81
C LEU A 127 -2.89 18.90 4.48
N GLU A 128 -1.91 19.53 3.86
CA GLU A 128 -1.97 20.04 2.49
C GLU A 128 -1.02 19.27 1.59
N ILE A 129 -1.49 18.89 0.40
CA ILE A 129 -0.70 18.28 -0.68
C ILE A 129 -0.70 19.26 -1.84
N ASN A 130 0.48 19.68 -2.31
CA ASN A 130 0.67 20.70 -3.33
C ASN A 130 -0.16 21.98 -3.06
N GLY A 131 -0.20 22.42 -1.79
CA GLY A 131 -0.92 23.62 -1.35
C GLY A 131 -2.46 23.50 -1.39
N LYS A 132 -3.01 22.29 -1.52
CA LYS A 132 -4.45 22.01 -1.42
C LYS A 132 -4.71 21.16 -0.19
N SER A 133 -5.77 21.46 0.56
CA SER A 133 -6.21 20.58 1.64
C SER A 133 -6.49 19.17 1.10
N LEU A 134 -6.26 18.14 1.93
CA LEU A 134 -6.43 16.74 1.52
C LEU A 134 -7.81 16.48 0.87
N LYS A 135 -8.90 17.00 1.46
CA LYS A 135 -10.25 16.90 0.89
C LYS A 135 -10.32 17.47 -0.53
N LYS A 136 -9.77 18.66 -0.74
CA LYS A 136 -9.75 19.32 -2.05
C LYS A 136 -8.80 18.63 -3.02
N TYR A 137 -7.73 18.01 -2.54
CA TYR A 137 -6.82 17.22 -3.36
C TYR A 137 -7.53 15.99 -3.91
N MET A 138 -8.23 15.22 -3.04
CA MET A 138 -9.01 14.06 -3.46
C MET A 138 -10.11 14.43 -4.46
N GLU A 139 -10.88 15.49 -4.20
CA GLU A 139 -11.93 15.96 -5.12
C GLU A 139 -11.42 16.45 -6.50
N ASN A 140 -10.12 16.74 -6.63
CA ASN A 140 -9.53 17.24 -7.88
C ASN A 140 -8.67 16.21 -8.62
N ARG A 141 -8.60 14.95 -8.14
CA ARG A 141 -7.68 13.93 -8.68
C ARG A 141 -7.84 13.72 -10.19
N SER A 142 -9.08 13.63 -10.69
CA SER A 142 -9.37 13.50 -12.14
C SER A 142 -8.95 14.72 -12.98
N LYS A 143 -8.76 15.89 -12.36
CA LYS A 143 -8.26 17.10 -13.07
C LYS A 143 -6.75 17.12 -13.17
N THR A 144 -6.05 16.52 -12.22
CA THR A 144 -4.58 16.55 -12.15
C THR A 144 -3.95 15.29 -12.71
N THR A 145 -4.69 14.19 -12.72
CA THR A 145 -4.23 12.89 -13.21
C THR A 145 -5.25 12.25 -14.13
N ASN A 146 -4.79 11.35 -15.00
CA ASN A 146 -5.62 10.29 -15.57
C ASN A 146 -5.12 8.96 -15.02
N THR A 147 -6.01 8.04 -14.68
CA THR A 147 -5.65 6.72 -14.15
C THR A 147 -6.30 5.61 -14.95
N TRP A 148 -5.55 4.57 -15.25
CA TRP A 148 -6.05 3.36 -15.88
C TRP A 148 -5.69 2.15 -15.04
N VAL A 149 -6.62 1.21 -14.96
CA VAL A 149 -6.40 -0.09 -14.32
C VAL A 149 -6.67 -1.16 -15.37
N LEU A 150 -5.69 -2.03 -15.58
CA LEU A 150 -5.74 -3.09 -16.58
C LEU A 150 -4.98 -4.33 -16.11
N THR A 151 -5.28 -5.48 -16.69
CA THR A 151 -4.56 -6.72 -16.42
C THR A 151 -3.74 -7.09 -17.66
N LEU A 152 -2.43 -7.24 -17.50
CA LEU A 152 -1.49 -7.70 -18.54
C LEU A 152 -0.75 -8.92 -18.01
N ASP A 153 -0.67 -10.00 -18.80
CA ASP A 153 -0.06 -11.28 -18.42
C ASP A 153 -0.50 -11.85 -17.07
N GLY A 154 -1.76 -11.61 -16.69
CA GLY A 154 -2.32 -12.06 -15.41
C GLY A 154 -1.90 -11.23 -14.19
N MET A 155 -1.22 -10.10 -14.40
CA MET A 155 -0.86 -9.13 -13.36
C MET A 155 -1.67 -7.84 -13.53
N ASP A 156 -2.16 -7.30 -12.41
CA ASP A 156 -2.86 -6.03 -12.41
C ASP A 156 -1.87 -4.85 -12.44
N TRP A 157 -2.16 -3.90 -13.31
CA TRP A 157 -1.39 -2.69 -13.51
C TRP A 157 -2.26 -1.47 -13.27
N ARG A 158 -1.71 -0.53 -12.50
CA ARG A 158 -2.22 0.82 -12.32
C ARG A 158 -1.29 1.77 -13.04
N VAL A 159 -1.76 2.36 -14.12
CA VAL A 159 -1.07 3.37 -14.91
C VAL A 159 -1.62 4.74 -14.55
N VAL A 160 -0.77 5.69 -14.19
CA VAL A 160 -1.15 7.06 -13.87
C VAL A 160 -0.37 8.03 -14.73
N LEU A 161 -1.07 8.94 -15.39
CA LEU A 161 -0.47 10.13 -16.01
C LEU A 161 -0.66 11.33 -15.09
N GLU A 162 0.43 11.98 -14.71
CA GLU A 162 0.39 13.32 -14.12
C GLU A 162 0.32 14.37 -15.22
N LYS A 163 -0.76 15.16 -15.27
CA LYS A 163 -1.03 16.08 -16.40
C LYS A 163 -0.14 17.32 -16.43
N ASP A 164 0.51 17.65 -15.33
CA ASP A 164 1.37 18.83 -15.19
C ASP A 164 2.84 18.51 -15.51
N THR A 165 3.35 17.40 -14.97
CA THR A 165 4.71 16.92 -15.20
C THR A 165 4.81 16.08 -16.48
N MET A 166 3.69 15.55 -16.97
CA MET A 166 3.60 14.52 -18.01
C MET A 166 4.30 13.21 -17.63
N ASP A 167 4.54 12.99 -16.33
CA ASP A 167 5.15 11.76 -15.84
C ASP A 167 4.16 10.60 -15.89
N ILE A 168 4.64 9.45 -16.36
CA ILE A 168 3.88 8.21 -16.37
C ILE A 168 4.39 7.30 -15.25
N TRP A 169 3.45 6.80 -14.43
CA TRP A 169 3.71 5.90 -13.32
C TRP A 169 2.99 4.57 -13.56
N CYS A 170 3.71 3.45 -13.44
CA CYS A 170 3.13 2.11 -13.48
C CYS A 170 3.39 1.41 -12.15
N ASN A 171 2.32 1.02 -11.44
CA ASN A 171 2.41 0.35 -10.13
C ASN A 171 3.39 1.04 -9.15
N GLY A 172 3.36 2.37 -9.15
CA GLY A 172 4.21 3.18 -8.27
C GLY A 172 5.60 3.50 -8.80
N LYS A 173 5.99 2.95 -9.94
CA LYS A 173 7.29 3.19 -10.57
C LYS A 173 7.15 4.20 -11.71
N LYS A 174 7.95 5.26 -11.66
CA LYS A 174 8.08 6.21 -12.77
C LYS A 174 8.70 5.52 -13.99
N MET A 175 8.09 5.73 -15.15
CA MET A 175 8.49 5.11 -16.41
C MET A 175 9.45 5.99 -17.20
N GLU A 176 10.31 5.34 -17.99
CA GLU A 176 11.03 6.01 -19.07
C GLU A 176 10.09 6.13 -20.27
N THR A 177 10.07 7.30 -20.90
CA THR A 177 9.10 7.63 -21.95
C THR A 177 9.77 8.25 -23.17
N ALA A 178 9.21 7.99 -24.36
CA ALA A 178 9.58 8.65 -25.60
C ALA A 178 8.38 9.38 -26.20
N GLY A 179 8.53 10.67 -26.51
CA GLY A 179 7.47 11.48 -27.11
C GLY A 179 7.56 11.54 -28.63
N GLU A 180 6.42 11.40 -29.30
CA GLU A 180 6.25 11.52 -30.75
C GLU A 180 5.12 12.51 -31.07
N PHE A 181 5.34 13.36 -32.09
CA PHE A 181 4.30 14.24 -32.61
C PHE A 181 3.58 13.55 -33.76
N VAL A 182 2.26 13.42 -33.65
CA VAL A 182 1.40 12.81 -34.66
C VAL A 182 0.44 13.85 -35.25
N GLU A 183 -0.25 13.50 -36.34
CA GLU A 183 -1.10 14.44 -37.08
C GLU A 183 -2.20 15.09 -36.21
N ASP A 184 -2.73 14.36 -35.24
CA ASP A 184 -3.85 14.77 -34.38
C ASP A 184 -3.46 15.05 -32.92
N GLY A 185 -2.17 15.03 -32.58
CA GLY A 185 -1.75 15.21 -31.19
C GLY A 185 -0.31 14.80 -30.89
N THR A 186 -0.10 14.30 -29.67
CA THR A 186 1.19 13.75 -29.24
C THR A 186 0.99 12.36 -28.67
N GLU A 187 1.92 11.46 -28.95
CA GLU A 187 1.98 10.14 -28.36
C GLU A 187 3.18 10.05 -27.42
N THR A 188 2.97 9.50 -26.23
CA THR A 188 4.03 9.25 -25.25
C THR A 188 4.14 7.75 -25.04
N HIS A 189 5.21 7.16 -25.58
CA HIS A 189 5.45 5.72 -25.58
C HIS A 189 6.24 5.28 -24.35
N PHE A 190 5.89 4.10 -23.82
CA PHE A 190 6.57 3.44 -22.70
C PHE A 190 6.28 1.93 -22.74
N GLY A 191 7.11 1.13 -22.07
CA GLY A 191 6.95 -0.34 -22.05
C GLY A 191 6.44 -0.86 -20.71
N ILE A 192 5.55 -1.85 -20.73
CA ILE A 192 5.17 -2.66 -19.56
C ILE A 192 5.43 -4.13 -19.89
N GLY A 193 6.49 -4.72 -19.32
CA GLY A 193 6.90 -6.08 -19.70
C GLY A 193 7.28 -6.14 -21.18
N ASP A 194 6.65 -7.05 -21.93
CA ASP A 194 6.82 -7.21 -23.38
C ASP A 194 5.75 -6.44 -24.19
N HIS A 195 4.94 -5.59 -23.54
CA HIS A 195 3.87 -4.82 -24.18
C HIS A 195 4.28 -3.40 -24.51
N ASP A 196 3.94 -2.98 -25.73
CA ASP A 196 4.11 -1.61 -26.19
C ASP A 196 2.89 -0.78 -25.80
N CYS A 197 3.12 0.27 -25.01
CA CYS A 197 2.09 1.17 -24.53
C CYS A 197 2.33 2.57 -25.06
N CYS A 198 1.26 3.31 -25.34
CA CYS A 198 1.34 4.75 -25.52
C CYS A 198 0.16 5.47 -24.89
N ILE A 199 0.41 6.68 -24.39
CA ILE A 199 -0.66 7.62 -24.08
C ILE A 199 -0.73 8.64 -25.20
N LYS A 200 -1.88 8.65 -25.88
CA LYS A 200 -2.19 9.61 -26.93
C LYS A 200 -2.92 10.81 -26.33
N ALA A 201 -2.43 12.01 -26.60
CA ALA A 201 -3.00 13.26 -26.15
C ALA A 201 -3.55 14.04 -27.35
N VAL A 202 -4.88 14.19 -27.42
CA VAL A 202 -5.58 14.88 -28.51
C VAL A 202 -6.31 16.10 -27.97
N SER A 203 -6.21 17.22 -28.69
CA SER A 203 -7.01 18.41 -28.37
C SER A 203 -8.49 18.12 -28.64
N SER A 204 -9.35 18.27 -27.64
CA SER A 204 -10.80 18.07 -27.81
C SER A 204 -11.47 19.08 -28.76
N GLY A 205 -10.74 20.13 -29.19
CA GLY A 205 -11.28 21.25 -29.98
C GLY A 205 -12.28 22.13 -29.23
N LYS A 206 -12.72 21.73 -28.02
CA LYS A 206 -13.64 22.46 -27.16
C LYS A 206 -12.87 23.09 -26.01
N ARG A 207 -13.00 24.41 -25.88
CA ARG A 207 -12.32 25.22 -24.85
C ARG A 207 -12.54 24.75 -23.40
N ARG A 208 -13.64 24.03 -23.11
CA ARG A 208 -13.97 23.50 -21.77
C ARG A 208 -13.47 22.09 -21.48
N GLU A 209 -13.30 21.24 -22.49
CA GLU A 209 -12.93 19.82 -22.31
C GLU A 209 -11.40 19.63 -22.31
N GLY A 210 -10.64 20.55 -22.93
CA GLY A 210 -9.18 20.55 -22.85
C GLY A 210 -8.53 19.46 -23.68
N ILE A 211 -7.43 18.90 -23.17
CA ILE A 211 -6.69 17.78 -23.80
C ILE A 211 -7.26 16.47 -23.26
N ILE A 212 -7.62 15.57 -24.16
CA ILE A 212 -8.06 14.21 -23.84
C ILE A 212 -6.85 13.30 -23.93
N HIS A 213 -6.63 12.49 -22.90
CA HIS A 213 -5.58 11.48 -22.88
C HIS A 213 -6.22 10.11 -22.94
N THR A 214 -5.72 9.28 -23.85
CA THR A 214 -6.17 7.90 -24.06
C THR A 214 -4.98 6.97 -23.92
N LEU A 215 -5.07 5.98 -23.03
CA LEU A 215 -4.07 4.92 -22.95
C LEU A 215 -4.38 3.86 -24.02
N ILE A 216 -3.36 3.49 -24.79
CA ILE A 216 -3.40 2.43 -25.78
C ILE A 216 -2.33 1.40 -25.42
N VAL A 217 -2.71 0.12 -25.41
CA VAL A 217 -1.81 -1.01 -25.15
C VAL A 217 -2.06 -2.07 -26.23
N ASP A 218 -1.02 -2.48 -26.95
CA ASP A 218 -1.11 -3.43 -28.08
C ASP A 218 -2.26 -3.08 -29.06
N ASP A 219 -2.31 -1.81 -29.49
CA ASP A 219 -3.34 -1.24 -30.38
C ASP A 219 -4.78 -1.25 -29.83
N ARG A 220 -4.95 -1.39 -28.50
CA ARG A 220 -6.26 -1.35 -27.83
C ARG A 220 -6.37 -0.21 -26.84
N GLU A 221 -7.43 0.57 -26.97
CA GLU A 221 -7.76 1.62 -26.01
C GLU A 221 -8.19 1.02 -24.66
N ILE A 222 -7.64 1.59 -23.58
CA ILE A 222 -7.96 1.23 -22.22
C ILE A 222 -8.86 2.31 -21.61
N PRO A 223 -10.03 1.95 -21.05
CA PRO A 223 -10.92 2.92 -20.42
C PRO A 223 -10.30 3.50 -19.15
N GLU A 224 -10.48 4.80 -18.95
CA GLU A 224 -10.05 5.48 -17.73
C GLU A 224 -10.81 4.94 -16.50
N ALA A 225 -10.09 4.73 -15.40
CA ALA A 225 -10.65 4.37 -14.11
C ALA A 225 -11.20 5.61 -13.39
N LEU A 226 -12.35 5.47 -12.74
CA LEU A 226 -12.91 6.49 -11.86
C LEU A 226 -12.29 6.33 -10.46
N GLU A 227 -11.32 7.19 -10.11
CA GLU A 227 -10.78 7.35 -8.75
C GLU A 227 -11.29 8.64 -8.08
#